data_AF-A0A074X655-F1
#
_entry.id   AF-A0A074X655-F1
#
_cell.length_a   1.000
_cell.length_b   1.000
_cell.length_c   1.000
_cell.angle_alpha   90.00
_cell.angle_beta   90.00
_cell.angle_gamma   90.00
#
_symmetry.space_group_name_H-M   'P 1'
#
loop_
_entity.id
_entity.type
_entity.pdbx_description
1 polymer ?
#
loop_
_entity_poly.entity_id
_entity_poly.type
_entity_poly.pdbx_seq_one_letter_code
_entity_poly.pdbx_strand_id
1 'polypeptide(L)' 'DDEPDDWDKRIFSTGCSVENTRLNDCFFEKKDWRQCKSEMEEFKQCWKKQGNDRRTDQK' A
#
# COMPACT_ATOMS: atom_id res chain seq x y z
N ASP A 1 -22.79 -7.50 -0.66
CA ASP A 1 -22.22 -6.14 -0.54
C ASP A 1 -20.72 -6.35 -0.71
N ASP A 2 -20.33 -6.74 -1.93
CA ASP A 2 -19.02 -7.37 -2.24
C ASP A 2 -18.29 -6.59 -3.34
N GLU A 3 -18.64 -5.31 -3.53
CA GLU A 3 -17.88 -4.46 -4.42
C GLU A 3 -16.70 -3.85 -3.67
N PRO A 4 -15.47 -3.93 -4.22
CA PRO A 4 -14.35 -3.18 -3.67
C PRO A 4 -14.68 -1.69 -3.74
N ASP A 5 -14.43 -0.97 -2.64
CA ASP A 5 -14.66 0.46 -2.59
C ASP A 5 -13.67 1.21 -3.52
N ASP A 6 -13.84 2.52 -3.66
CA ASP A 6 -12.99 3.32 -4.55
C ASP A 6 -11.51 3.32 -4.14
N TRP A 7 -11.21 3.13 -2.86
CA TRP A 7 -9.84 3.01 -2.37
C TRP A 7 -9.26 1.63 -2.68
N ASP A 8 -10.02 0.56 -2.47
CA ASP A 8 -9.65 -0.80 -2.84
C ASP A 8 -9.39 -0.91 -4.35
N LYS A 9 -10.28 -0.37 -5.17
CA LYS A 9 -10.11 -0.30 -6.63
C LYS A 9 -8.79 0.38 -7.01
N ARG A 10 -8.45 1.49 -6.34
CA ARG A 10 -7.18 2.20 -6.58
C ARG A 10 -5.99 1.35 -6.19
N ILE A 11 -5.98 0.73 -5.01
CA ILE A 11 -4.83 -0.07 -4.58
C ILE A 11 -4.65 -1.31 -5.46
N PHE A 12 -5.73 -1.98 -5.86
CA PHE A 12 -5.64 -3.12 -6.79
C PHE A 12 -5.03 -2.71 -8.13
N SER A 13 -5.35 -1.51 -8.64
CA SER A 13 -4.77 -0.98 -9.89
C SER A 13 -3.25 -0.70 -9.81
N THR A 14 -2.67 -0.67 -8.61
CA THR A 14 -1.22 -0.45 -8.41
C THR A 14 -0.41 -1.73 -8.56
N GLY A 15 -1.03 -2.91 -8.45
CA GLY A 15 -0.33 -4.20 -8.37
C GLY A 15 0.41 -4.44 -7.05
N CYS A 16 0.18 -3.62 -6.01
CA CYS A 16 0.82 -3.69 -4.69
C CYS A 16 -0.19 -3.86 -3.54
N SER A 17 -1.34 -4.47 -3.81
CA SER A 17 -2.40 -4.65 -2.82
C SER A 17 -1.96 -5.54 -1.66
N VAL A 18 -1.15 -6.57 -1.91
CA VAL A 18 -0.67 -7.49 -0.88
C VAL A 18 0.22 -6.77 0.13
N GLU A 19 1.19 -5.99 -0.33
CA GLU A 19 2.09 -5.22 0.52
C GLU A 19 1.33 -4.11 1.27
N ASN A 20 0.34 -3.49 0.63
CA ASN A 20 -0.54 -2.53 1.29
C ASN A 20 -1.38 -3.17 2.40
N THR A 21 -1.95 -4.36 2.17
CA THR A 21 -2.68 -5.10 3.22
C THR A 21 -1.76 -5.41 4.39
N ARG A 22 -0.55 -5.93 4.16
CA ARG A 22 0.42 -6.20 5.24
C ARG A 22 0.77 -4.95 6.05
N LEU A 23 0.96 -3.81 5.38
CA LEU A 23 1.24 -2.55 6.05
C LEU A 23 0.06 -2.08 6.91
N ASN A 24 -1.17 -2.19 6.40
CA ASN A 24 -2.39 -1.85 7.13
C ASN A 24 -2.63 -2.79 8.31
N ASP A 25 -2.39 -4.10 8.14
CA ASP A 25 -2.48 -5.08 9.22
C ASP A 25 -1.48 -4.77 10.33
N CYS A 26 -0.22 -4.48 9.98
CA CYS A 26 0.79 -4.08 10.96
C CYS A 26 0.37 -2.81 11.73
N PHE A 27 -0.13 -1.79 11.02
CA PHE A 27 -0.63 -0.59 11.68
C PHE A 27 -1.87 -0.88 12.53
N PHE A 28 -2.76 -1.76 12.07
CA PHE A 28 -3.95 -2.12 12.82
C PHE A 28 -3.60 -2.82 14.14
N GLU A 29 -2.58 -3.69 14.15
CA GLU A 29 -2.09 -4.36 15.35
C GLU A 29 -1.33 -3.42 16.28
N LYS A 30 -0.37 -2.66 15.75
CA LYS A 30 0.57 -1.87 16.57
C LYS A 30 0.07 -0.46 16.88
N LYS A 31 -0.87 0.05 16.08
CA LYS A 31 -1.35 1.44 16.07
C LYS A 31 -0.25 2.49 15.93
N ASP A 32 0.90 2.09 15.37
CA ASP A 32 2.08 2.94 15.18
C ASP A 32 2.86 2.51 13.91
N TRP A 33 2.82 3.37 12.89
CA TRP A 33 3.49 3.12 11.62
C TRP A 33 5.02 3.04 11.73
N ARG A 34 5.62 3.64 12.77
CA ARG A 34 7.08 3.61 12.97
C ARG A 34 7.57 2.19 13.26
N GLN A 35 6.70 1.36 13.83
CA GLN A 35 6.97 -0.04 14.12
C GLN A 35 6.69 -0.97 12.91
N CYS A 36 6.20 -0.41 11.81
CA CYS A 36 5.89 -1.12 10.55
C CYS A 36 6.89 -0.78 9.43
N LYS A 37 8.14 -0.51 9.82
CA LYS A 37 9.19 -0.09 8.88
C LYS A 37 9.46 -1.15 7.81
N SER A 38 9.39 -2.44 8.16
CA SER A 38 9.64 -3.52 7.20
C SER A 38 8.57 -3.55 6.11
N GLU A 39 7.30 -3.53 6.52
CA GLU A 39 6.13 -3.56 5.66
C GLU A 39 6.07 -2.31 4.76
N MET A 40 6.49 -1.16 5.31
CA MET A 40 6.59 0.09 4.56
C MET A 40 7.68 0.01 3.47
N GLU A 41 8.82 -0.60 3.73
CA GLU A 41 9.86 -0.79 2.72
C GLU A 41 9.46 -1.82 1.65
N GLU A 42 8.76 -2.90 2.02
CA GLU A 42 8.18 -3.85 1.06
C GLU A 42 7.20 -3.14 0.11
N PHE A 43 6.30 -2.32 0.67
CA PHE A 43 5.34 -1.54 -0.13
C PHE A 43 6.06 -0.58 -1.09
N LYS A 44 7.08 0.15 -0.63
CA LYS A 44 7.88 1.04 -1.50
C LYS A 44 8.61 0.28 -2.61
N GLN A 45 9.14 -0.90 -2.32
CA GLN A 45 9.81 -1.73 -3.33
C GLN A 45 8.83 -2.21 -4.40
N CYS A 46 7.64 -2.68 -3.99
CA CYS A 46 6.59 -3.00 -4.95
C CYS A 46 6.21 -1.77 -5.78
N TRP A 47 5.99 -0.63 -5.12
CA TRP A 47 5.60 0.62 -5.78
C TRP A 47 6.56 1.02 -6.91
N LYS A 48 7.86 0.99 -6.62
CA LYS A 48 8.91 1.28 -7.60
C LYS A 48 8.95 0.23 -8.72
N LYS A 49 8.82 -1.06 -8.39
CA LYS A 49 8.84 -2.15 -9.37
C LYS A 49 7.66 -2.07 -10.36
N GLN A 50 6.49 -1.65 -9.88
CA GLN A 50 5.29 -1.46 -10.69
C GLN A 50 5.27 -0.11 -11.43
N GLY A 51 6.31 0.73 -11.26
CA GLY A 51 6.42 2.02 -11.94
C GLY A 51 5.38 3.05 -11.48
N ASN A 52 4.93 2.94 -10.23
CA ASN A 52 3.83 3.75 -9.71
C ASN A 52 4.23 5.18 -9.32
N ASP A 53 5.51 5.56 -9.45
CA ASP A 53 6.04 6.88 -9.04
C ASP A 53 5.23 8.05 -9.63
N ARG A 54 4.75 7.91 -10.88
CA ARG A 54 3.91 8.91 -11.56
C ARG A 54 2.54 9.14 -10.91
N ARG A 55 2.04 8.19 -10.11
CA ARG A 55 0.75 8.31 -9.39
C ARG A 55 0.84 9.25 -8.19
N THR A 56 2.06 9.54 -7.73
CA THR A 56 2.36 10.40 -6.56
C THR A 56 3.26 11.59 -6.89
N ASP A 57 3.66 11.71 -8.16
CA ASP A 57 4.42 12.86 -8.68
C ASP A 57 3.50 14.09 -8.63
N GLN A 58 3.58 14.88 -7.56
CA GLN A 58 2.94 16.18 -7.47
C GLN A 58 3.83 17.18 -8.23
N LYS A 59 3.32 17.71 -9.35
CA LYS A 59 3.90 18.84 -10.06
C LYS A 59 3.21 20.13 -9.69
#